data_AF-J3NK87-F1
#
_entry.id   AF-J3NK87-F1
#
_cell.length_a   1.000
_cell.length_b   1.000
_cell.length_c   1.000
_cell.angle_alpha   90.00
_cell.angle_beta   90.00
_cell.angle_gamma   90.00
#
_symmetry.space_group_name_H-M   'P 1'
#
loop_
_entity.id
_entity.type
_entity.pdbx_description
1 polymer ?
#
loop_
_entity_poly.entity_id
_entity_poly.type
_entity_poly.pdbx_seq_one_letter_code
_entity_poly.pdbx_strand_id
1 'polypeptide(L)'
;MAAPTDAGVDTVSAVATTAIAEPAAANPDDDAMDLTLIVAATRTMGIGLAGALPWTGLRREMAYFARVTKRAPPGAVNAVNAVVMGRRTWDSIPPRFRPLKGRLNVVLSRAAPPPLNSVGQGKDGEEDGDGDGDGESPVVHARSLPEALEYLARQRRPPLGRVFVIGGAQIYDAALALEPPAATVRRVLLTSILTDFECDTTLSSLRLGAAAEGGGGGGGEWRRAPKERLDAWAGEAVPEGVQEENGTSYEFQMWEREVAEAT
;
A
#
# COMPACT_ATOMS: atom_id res chain seq x y z
N MET A 1 31.75 65.46 52.89
CA MET A 1 30.89 65.11 51.74
C MET A 1 31.78 65.15 50.51
N ALA A 2 32.01 64.13 49.70
CA ALA A 2 31.73 62.69 49.70
C ALA A 2 32.81 62.06 48.79
N ALA A 3 33.20 60.82 49.09
CA ALA A 3 34.25 60.04 48.43
C ALA A 3 33.79 59.48 47.06
N PRO A 4 34.71 58.92 46.25
CA PRO A 4 34.51 58.67 44.82
C PRO A 4 33.98 57.26 44.49
N THR A 5 33.32 57.17 43.33
CA THR A 5 33.18 56.03 42.40
C THR A 5 33.05 54.62 42.98
N ASP A 6 31.81 54.13 43.01
CA ASP A 6 31.47 52.71 43.09
C ASP A 6 31.44 52.09 41.70
N ALA A 7 32.05 50.91 41.58
CA ALA A 7 32.19 50.12 40.36
C ALA A 7 31.03 49.12 40.29
N GLY A 8 29.98 49.48 39.55
CA GLY A 8 28.90 48.57 39.19
C GLY A 8 29.30 47.72 37.98
N VAL A 9 29.60 46.44 38.22
CA VAL A 9 29.77 45.43 37.18
C VAL A 9 28.38 44.92 36.78
N ASP A 10 27.83 45.44 35.70
CA ASP A 10 26.60 44.89 35.09
C ASP A 10 26.94 43.55 34.40
N THR A 11 26.67 42.47 35.12
CA THR A 11 26.71 41.11 34.55
C THR A 11 25.38 40.86 33.86
N VAL A 12 25.26 41.24 32.59
CA VAL A 12 24.10 40.88 31.78
C VAL A 12 24.27 39.43 31.32
N SER A 13 23.49 38.53 31.92
CA SER A 13 23.42 37.12 31.53
C SER A 13 22.86 37.01 30.11
N ALA A 14 23.71 36.62 29.15
CA ALA A 14 23.29 36.33 27.79
C ALA A 14 22.57 34.97 27.76
N VAL A 15 21.24 35.00 27.77
CA VAL A 15 20.42 33.82 27.45
C VAL A 15 20.52 33.62 25.93
N ALA A 16 21.30 32.63 25.50
CA ALA A 16 21.33 32.19 24.12
C ALA A 16 19.94 31.68 23.73
N THR A 17 19.19 32.51 22.99
CA THR A 17 18.01 32.06 22.25
C THR A 17 18.52 31.28 21.06
N THR A 18 18.66 29.96 21.23
CA THR A 18 18.85 29.04 20.11
C THR A 18 17.56 29.07 19.28
N ALA A 19 17.60 29.80 18.17
CA ALA A 19 16.58 29.69 17.14
C ALA A 19 16.59 28.25 16.62
N ILE A 20 15.56 27.49 16.98
CA ILE A 20 15.18 26.26 16.30
C ILE A 20 14.84 26.65 14.86
N ALA A 21 15.76 26.39 13.94
CA ALA A 21 15.47 26.47 12.52
C ALA A 21 14.34 25.49 12.21
N GLU A 22 13.20 26.00 11.73
CA GLU A 22 12.20 25.16 11.07
C GLU A 22 12.90 24.36 9.97
N PRO A 23 12.71 23.03 9.90
CA PRO A 23 13.24 22.27 8.78
C PRO A 23 12.64 22.86 7.50
N ALA A 24 13.52 23.35 6.63
CA ALA A 24 13.15 23.82 5.30
C ALA A 24 12.29 22.76 4.63
N ALA A 25 11.10 23.15 4.19
CA ALA A 25 10.15 22.26 3.53
C ALA A 25 10.86 21.53 2.39
N ALA A 26 11.04 20.21 2.55
CA ALA A 26 11.57 19.36 1.50
C ALA A 26 10.70 19.54 0.25
N ASN A 27 11.35 19.70 -0.91
CA ASN A 27 10.64 19.79 -2.18
C ASN A 27 9.77 18.53 -2.34
N PRO A 28 8.44 18.64 -2.45
CA PRO A 28 7.53 17.49 -2.47
C PRO A 28 7.61 16.66 -3.77
N ASP A 29 8.50 17.03 -4.70
CA ASP A 29 8.64 16.40 -6.01
C ASP A 29 9.77 15.35 -6.09
N ASP A 30 10.58 15.18 -5.03
CA ASP A 30 11.74 14.26 -5.02
C ASP A 30 11.54 12.97 -4.19
N ASP A 31 10.44 12.84 -3.43
CA ASP A 31 10.24 11.65 -2.59
C ASP A 31 9.50 10.56 -3.37
N ALA A 32 10.14 9.41 -3.56
CA ALA A 32 9.60 8.30 -4.34
C ALA A 32 8.26 7.82 -3.76
N MET A 33 7.27 7.55 -4.63
CA MET A 33 5.96 7.11 -4.17
C MET A 33 6.02 5.77 -3.41
N ASP A 34 5.44 5.74 -2.21
CA ASP A 34 5.36 4.51 -1.41
C ASP A 34 4.24 3.57 -1.85
N LEU A 35 4.63 2.34 -2.18
CA LEU A 35 3.72 1.26 -2.54
C LEU A 35 3.63 0.23 -1.43
N THR A 36 2.40 -0.26 -1.20
CA THR A 36 2.14 -1.43 -0.38
C THR A 36 1.62 -2.57 -1.25
N LEU A 37 2.30 -3.72 -1.23
CA LEU A 37 1.71 -4.94 -1.77
C LEU A 37 0.73 -5.49 -0.74
N ILE A 38 -0.42 -5.98 -1.19
CA ILE A 38 -1.32 -6.80 -0.37
C ILE A 38 -1.63 -8.08 -1.14
N VAL A 39 -1.38 -9.23 -0.52
CA VAL A 39 -1.44 -10.54 -1.19
C VAL A 39 -1.73 -11.65 -0.19
N ALA A 40 -2.56 -12.61 -0.59
CA ALA A 40 -2.66 -13.90 0.08
C ALA A 40 -1.84 -14.92 -0.72
N ALA A 41 -0.92 -15.63 -0.06
CA ALA A 41 0.00 -16.55 -0.73
C ALA A 41 0.31 -17.77 0.14
N THR A 42 0.52 -18.92 -0.49
CA THR A 42 1.02 -20.13 0.19
C THR A 42 2.45 -19.93 0.70
N ARG A 43 2.94 -20.88 1.52
CA ARG A 43 4.34 -20.92 1.99
C ARG A 43 5.39 -20.89 0.87
N THR A 44 5.04 -21.35 -0.33
CA THR A 44 5.88 -21.33 -1.54
C THR A 44 5.61 -20.13 -2.44
N MET A 45 4.93 -19.09 -1.92
CA MET A 45 4.50 -17.91 -2.65
C MET A 45 3.52 -18.20 -3.80
N GLY A 46 2.75 -19.28 -3.72
CA GLY A 46 1.67 -19.58 -4.67
C GLY A 46 0.46 -18.68 -4.44
N ILE A 47 -0.04 -18.04 -5.50
CA ILE A 47 -1.11 -17.02 -5.41
C ILE A 47 -2.29 -17.27 -6.34
N GLY A 48 -2.20 -18.26 -7.22
CA GLY A 48 -3.21 -18.50 -8.24
C GLY A 48 -3.15 -19.89 -8.83
N LEU A 49 -4.32 -20.38 -9.26
CA LEU A 49 -4.51 -21.60 -10.04
C LEU A 49 -5.58 -21.35 -11.09
N ALA A 50 -5.28 -21.61 -12.36
CA ALA A 50 -6.20 -21.45 -13.49
C ALA A 50 -6.88 -20.07 -13.56
N GLY A 51 -6.19 -19.01 -13.14
CA GLY A 51 -6.70 -17.63 -13.16
C GLY A 51 -7.59 -17.23 -11.98
N ALA A 52 -7.78 -18.10 -10.99
CA ALA A 52 -8.51 -17.83 -9.76
C ALA A 52 -7.64 -18.04 -8.52
N LEU A 53 -8.16 -17.68 -7.34
CA LEU A 53 -7.54 -18.04 -6.07
C LEU A 53 -7.68 -19.57 -5.84
N PRO A 54 -6.63 -20.27 -5.40
CA PRO A 54 -6.69 -21.72 -5.17
C PRO A 54 -7.61 -22.13 -4.02
N TRP A 55 -7.83 -21.21 -3.07
CA TRP A 55 -8.71 -21.38 -1.92
C TRP A 55 -10.05 -20.67 -2.13
N THR A 56 -11.07 -21.12 -1.40
CA THR A 56 -12.41 -20.52 -1.43
C THR A 56 -12.94 -20.30 -0.01
N GLY A 57 -13.94 -19.42 0.13
CA GLY A 57 -14.67 -19.27 1.40
C GLY A 57 -13.95 -18.48 2.50
N LEU A 58 -12.82 -17.81 2.20
CA LEU A 58 -12.10 -16.98 3.17
C LEU A 58 -12.74 -15.59 3.32
N ARG A 59 -13.95 -15.54 3.88
CA ARG A 59 -14.73 -14.30 4.01
C ARG A 59 -14.07 -13.31 4.97
N ARG A 60 -13.48 -13.77 6.08
CA ARG A 60 -12.78 -12.90 7.04
C ARG A 60 -11.51 -12.32 6.45
N GLU A 61 -10.77 -13.11 5.67
CA GLU A 61 -9.61 -12.64 4.90
C GLU A 61 -10.01 -11.57 3.88
N MET A 62 -11.04 -11.83 3.08
CA MET A 62 -11.53 -10.86 2.10
C MET A 62 -12.06 -9.58 2.77
N ALA A 63 -12.70 -9.70 3.93
CA ALA A 63 -13.13 -8.55 4.73
C ALA A 63 -11.94 -7.73 5.26
N TYR A 64 -10.85 -8.39 5.68
CA TYR A 64 -9.59 -7.73 6.03
C TYR A 64 -9.02 -6.96 4.82
N PHE A 65 -8.89 -7.61 3.67
CA PHE A 65 -8.46 -6.96 2.42
C PHE A 65 -9.31 -5.71 2.12
N ALA A 66 -10.65 -5.84 2.18
CA ALA A 66 -11.56 -4.75 1.89
C ALA A 66 -11.39 -3.57 2.86
N ARG A 67 -11.31 -3.83 4.18
CA ARG A 67 -11.15 -2.78 5.19
C ARG A 67 -9.80 -2.08 5.06
N VAL A 68 -8.71 -2.83 4.97
CA VAL A 68 -7.35 -2.28 4.93
C VAL A 68 -7.12 -1.45 3.66
N THR A 69 -7.61 -1.92 2.52
CA THR A 69 -7.46 -1.17 1.26
C THR A 69 -8.41 0.02 1.17
N LYS A 70 -9.59 0.00 1.81
CA LYS A 70 -10.54 1.14 1.83
C LYS A 70 -10.17 2.21 2.86
N ARG A 71 -9.60 1.85 4.01
CA ARG A 71 -9.34 2.76 5.13
C ARG A 71 -8.26 3.79 4.79
N ALA A 72 -8.64 5.07 4.74
CA ALA A 72 -7.69 6.16 4.56
C ALA A 72 -6.63 6.19 5.69
N PRO A 73 -5.42 6.70 5.44
CA PRO A 73 -4.39 6.83 6.46
C PRO A 73 -4.88 7.69 7.65
N PRO A 74 -4.45 7.40 8.89
CA PRO A 74 -4.76 8.24 10.04
C PRO A 74 -4.38 9.71 9.80
N GLY A 75 -5.28 10.63 10.12
CA GLY A 75 -5.07 12.07 9.93
C GLY A 75 -5.31 12.58 8.50
N ALA A 76 -5.52 11.70 7.51
CA ALA A 76 -5.84 12.13 6.15
C ALA A 76 -7.31 12.56 6.05
N VAL A 77 -7.55 13.78 5.54
CA VAL A 77 -8.89 14.35 5.40
C VAL A 77 -9.40 14.12 3.97
N ASN A 78 -10.53 13.43 3.83
CA ASN A 78 -11.18 13.11 2.55
C ASN A 78 -10.27 12.37 1.54
N ALA A 79 -9.20 11.73 2.01
CA ALA A 79 -8.29 10.98 1.16
C ALA A 79 -8.86 9.61 0.79
N VAL A 80 -8.49 9.12 -0.38
CA VAL A 80 -8.86 7.80 -0.88
C VAL A 80 -7.61 7.03 -1.28
N ASN A 81 -7.57 5.77 -0.89
CA ASN A 81 -6.51 4.87 -1.32
C ASN A 81 -6.73 4.43 -2.78
N ALA A 82 -5.64 4.14 -3.46
CA ALA A 82 -5.66 3.52 -4.78
C ALA A 82 -5.38 2.02 -4.70
N VAL A 83 -6.02 1.25 -5.59
CA VAL A 83 -5.74 -0.15 -5.84
C VAL A 83 -5.31 -0.33 -7.29
N VAL A 84 -4.10 -0.82 -7.49
CA VAL A 84 -3.50 -1.05 -8.80
C VAL A 84 -3.48 -2.55 -9.08
N MET A 85 -4.03 -2.94 -10.21
CA MET A 85 -4.14 -4.35 -10.59
C MET A 85 -3.98 -4.59 -12.10
N GLY A 86 -3.57 -5.79 -12.48
CA GLY A 86 -3.55 -6.21 -13.87
C GLY A 86 -4.93 -6.59 -14.39
N ARG A 87 -5.16 -6.48 -15.71
CA ARG A 87 -6.42 -6.85 -16.37
C ARG A 87 -6.94 -8.24 -15.96
N ARG A 88 -6.06 -9.25 -15.87
CA ARG A 88 -6.47 -10.62 -15.48
C ARG A 88 -7.04 -10.68 -14.06
N THR A 89 -6.46 -9.93 -13.12
CA THR A 89 -6.97 -9.80 -11.75
C THR A 89 -8.29 -9.05 -11.73
N TRP A 90 -8.41 -7.97 -12.52
CA TRP A 90 -9.68 -7.27 -12.66
C TRP A 90 -10.81 -8.17 -13.19
N ASP A 91 -10.50 -9.07 -14.12
CA ASP A 91 -11.46 -10.00 -14.71
C ASP A 91 -11.81 -11.18 -13.80
N SER A 92 -10.95 -11.55 -12.86
CA SER A 92 -11.26 -12.60 -11.88
C SER A 92 -12.15 -12.10 -10.72
N ILE A 93 -12.25 -10.78 -10.51
CA ILE A 93 -13.16 -10.21 -9.52
C ILE A 93 -14.61 -10.31 -10.04
N PRO A 94 -15.53 -10.93 -9.28
CA PRO A 94 -16.93 -11.05 -9.70
C PRO A 94 -17.54 -9.67 -10.02
N PRO A 95 -18.37 -9.53 -11.07
CA PRO A 95 -18.92 -8.25 -11.52
C PRO A 95 -19.56 -7.41 -10.40
N ARG A 96 -20.30 -8.05 -9.47
CA ARG A 96 -20.94 -7.37 -8.33
C ARG A 96 -19.96 -6.73 -7.32
N PHE A 97 -18.69 -7.12 -7.35
CA PHE A 97 -17.65 -6.64 -6.45
C PHE A 97 -16.64 -5.71 -7.14
N ARG A 98 -16.78 -5.44 -8.45
CA ARG A 98 -15.97 -4.47 -9.18
C ARG A 98 -16.84 -3.31 -9.71
N PRO A 99 -16.38 -2.05 -9.64
CA PRO A 99 -15.14 -1.60 -9.01
C PRO A 99 -15.12 -1.84 -7.50
N LEU A 100 -13.91 -1.95 -6.94
CA LEU A 100 -13.72 -2.07 -5.51
C LEU A 100 -14.16 -0.76 -4.84
N LYS A 101 -15.35 -0.76 -4.21
CA LYS A 101 -15.99 0.43 -3.64
C LYS A 101 -15.08 1.21 -2.67
N GLY A 102 -15.17 2.55 -2.69
CA GLY A 102 -14.46 3.46 -1.78
C GLY A 102 -12.95 3.58 -2.06
N ARG A 103 -12.50 3.16 -3.25
CA ARG A 103 -11.09 3.17 -3.69
C ARG A 103 -10.99 3.67 -5.12
N LEU A 104 -9.86 4.29 -5.45
CA LEU A 104 -9.49 4.61 -6.82
C LEU A 104 -8.96 3.32 -7.50
N ASN A 105 -9.69 2.79 -8.47
CA ASN A 105 -9.36 1.52 -9.11
C ASN A 105 -8.51 1.78 -10.37
N VAL A 106 -7.28 1.27 -10.41
CA VAL A 106 -6.38 1.40 -11.57
C VAL A 106 -6.13 0.03 -12.20
N VAL A 107 -6.55 -0.13 -13.45
CA VAL A 107 -6.48 -1.40 -14.20
C VAL A 107 -5.44 -1.30 -15.31
N LEU A 108 -4.40 -2.12 -15.22
CA LEU A 108 -3.30 -2.17 -16.17
C LEU A 108 -3.63 -3.11 -17.35
N SER A 109 -3.64 -2.57 -18.57
CA SER A 109 -3.83 -3.32 -19.81
C SER A 109 -3.08 -2.71 -20.99
N ARG A 110 -2.27 -3.51 -21.68
CA ARG A 110 -1.53 -3.08 -22.89
C ARG A 110 -2.44 -2.61 -24.03
N ALA A 111 -3.68 -3.11 -24.06
CA ALA A 111 -4.68 -2.75 -25.06
C ALA A 111 -5.58 -1.59 -24.58
N ALA A 112 -5.27 -0.95 -23.45
CA ALA A 112 -6.06 0.16 -22.94
C ALA A 112 -6.07 1.32 -23.97
N PRO A 113 -7.25 1.84 -24.34
CA PRO A 113 -7.31 3.10 -25.08
C PRO A 113 -6.58 4.19 -24.26
N PRO A 114 -5.95 5.18 -24.92
CA PRO A 114 -5.31 6.30 -24.22
C PRO A 114 -6.35 7.02 -23.35
N PRO A 115 -5.96 7.66 -22.23
CA PRO A 115 -6.80 7.77 -21.04
C PRO A 115 -8.10 8.48 -21.38
N LEU A 116 -9.17 7.71 -21.59
CA LEU A 116 -10.47 8.20 -21.22
C LEU A 116 -10.45 8.15 -19.70
N ASN A 117 -10.66 9.31 -19.10
CA ASN A 117 -11.34 9.43 -17.83
C ASN A 117 -12.73 8.82 -18.02
N SER A 118 -12.81 7.50 -18.22
CA SER A 118 -14.05 6.77 -18.13
C SER A 118 -14.33 6.72 -16.64
N VAL A 119 -14.95 7.78 -16.13
CA VAL A 119 -15.92 7.61 -15.04
C VAL A 119 -16.96 6.68 -15.62
N GLY A 120 -16.66 5.39 -15.54
CA GLY A 120 -17.47 4.34 -16.11
C GLY A 120 -18.68 4.23 -15.22
N GLN A 121 -19.77 4.88 -15.64
CA GLN A 121 -21.11 4.58 -15.18
C GLN A 121 -21.27 3.08 -15.19
N GLY A 122 -21.23 2.46 -14.01
CA GLY A 122 -21.76 1.13 -13.81
C GLY A 122 -23.25 1.20 -14.14
N LYS A 123 -23.61 0.93 -15.39
CA LYS A 123 -25.00 0.73 -15.80
C LYS A 123 -25.46 -0.64 -15.32
N ASP A 124 -26.61 -0.60 -14.65
CA ASP A 124 -27.60 -1.67 -14.50
C ASP A 124 -27.22 -2.80 -13.53
N GLY A 125 -27.31 -2.51 -12.23
CA GLY A 125 -27.47 -3.50 -11.17
C GLY A 125 -28.62 -3.08 -10.26
N GLU A 126 -29.68 -3.87 -10.24
CA GLU A 126 -30.90 -3.67 -9.45
C GLU A 126 -30.60 -3.34 -7.98
N GLU A 127 -31.32 -2.35 -7.47
CA GLU A 127 -31.28 -1.88 -6.09
C GLU A 127 -31.89 -2.94 -5.16
N ASP A 128 -31.09 -3.93 -4.75
CA ASP A 128 -31.37 -4.68 -3.52
C ASP A 128 -30.62 -4.00 -2.37
N GLY A 129 -31.41 -3.35 -1.52
CA GLY A 129 -30.95 -2.48 -0.45
C GLY A 129 -30.12 -3.19 0.61
N ASP A 130 -28.92 -2.67 0.80
CA ASP A 130 -28.30 -2.48 2.12
C ASP A 130 -27.54 -1.15 2.03
N GLY A 131 -28.08 -0.14 2.70
CA GLY A 131 -27.64 1.24 2.61
C GLY A 131 -26.26 1.44 3.21
N ASP A 132 -25.28 1.69 2.34
CA ASP A 132 -24.08 2.46 2.63
C ASP A 132 -23.84 3.37 1.42
N GLY A 133 -24.13 4.66 1.60
CA GLY A 133 -23.99 5.66 0.55
C GLY A 133 -22.52 5.87 0.17
N ASP A 134 -22.08 5.15 -0.85
CA ASP A 134 -20.72 5.24 -1.39
C ASP A 134 -20.80 5.73 -2.84
N GLY A 135 -20.26 6.93 -3.09
CA GLY A 135 -20.16 7.50 -4.44
C GLY A 135 -19.45 6.58 -5.43
N GLU A 136 -19.67 6.84 -6.72
CA GLU A 136 -19.08 6.10 -7.84
C GLU A 136 -17.57 5.92 -7.64
N SER A 137 -17.10 4.68 -7.65
CA SER A 137 -15.68 4.38 -7.46
C SER A 137 -14.98 4.44 -8.81
N PRO A 138 -14.13 5.46 -9.05
CA PRO A 138 -13.56 5.71 -10.37
C PRO A 138 -12.66 4.56 -10.82
N VAL A 139 -12.79 4.18 -12.08
CA VAL A 139 -11.93 3.20 -12.76
C VAL A 139 -11.04 3.92 -13.76
N VAL A 140 -9.74 3.71 -13.64
CA VAL A 140 -8.72 4.30 -14.51
C VAL A 140 -8.01 3.18 -15.23
N HIS A 141 -7.86 3.31 -16.54
CA HIS A 141 -7.09 2.39 -17.34
C HIS A 141 -5.72 2.98 -17.65
N ALA A 142 -4.66 2.22 -17.40
CA ALA A 142 -3.29 2.58 -17.76
C ALA A 142 -2.64 1.42 -18.54
N ARG A 143 -1.68 1.73 -19.40
CA ARG A 143 -0.99 0.73 -20.23
C ARG A 143 0.23 0.13 -19.55
N SER A 144 0.74 0.81 -18.53
CA SER A 144 1.90 0.39 -17.76
C SER A 144 1.80 0.83 -16.30
N LEU A 145 2.60 0.21 -15.43
CA LEU A 145 2.71 0.62 -14.04
C LEU A 145 3.29 2.05 -13.90
N PRO A 146 4.35 2.45 -14.64
CA PRO A 146 4.82 3.84 -14.63
C PRO A 146 3.72 4.86 -14.99
N GLU A 147 2.93 4.61 -16.03
CA GLU A 147 1.82 5.51 -16.41
C GLU A 147 0.77 5.63 -15.30
N ALA A 148 0.44 4.51 -14.64
CA ALA A 148 -0.46 4.53 -13.49
C ALA A 148 0.11 5.36 -12.33
N LEU A 149 1.40 5.23 -12.03
CA LEU A 149 2.05 5.99 -10.96
C LEU A 149 2.10 7.49 -11.28
N GLU A 150 2.39 7.87 -12.52
CA GLU A 150 2.33 9.26 -12.95
C GLU A 150 0.92 9.86 -12.84
N TYR A 151 -0.11 9.09 -13.16
CA TYR A 151 -1.50 9.49 -12.96
C TYR A 151 -1.81 9.70 -11.48
N LEU A 152 -1.42 8.75 -10.62
CA LEU A 152 -1.63 8.82 -9.18
C LEU A 152 -0.85 9.98 -8.55
N ALA A 153 0.38 10.23 -8.98
CA ALA A 153 1.20 11.35 -8.51
C ALA A 153 0.59 12.71 -8.84
N ARG A 154 -0.22 12.79 -9.91
CA ARG A 154 -0.97 14.00 -10.31
C ARG A 154 -2.34 14.11 -9.66
N GLN A 155 -2.81 13.08 -8.94
CA GLN A 155 -4.11 13.10 -8.28
C GLN A 155 -4.12 14.12 -7.13
N ARG A 156 -5.10 15.04 -7.16
CA ARG A 156 -5.26 16.09 -6.14
C ARG A 156 -6.62 16.06 -5.44
N ARG A 157 -7.67 15.60 -6.13
CA ARG A 157 -9.04 15.58 -5.62
C ARG A 157 -9.78 14.31 -6.07
N PRO A 158 -10.30 13.51 -5.13
CA PRO A 158 -9.92 13.51 -3.70
C PRO A 158 -8.40 13.30 -3.50
N PRO A 159 -7.81 13.78 -2.40
CA PRO A 159 -6.40 13.54 -2.09
C PRO A 159 -6.07 12.04 -2.11
N LEU A 160 -4.88 11.70 -2.61
CA LEU A 160 -4.43 10.31 -2.62
C LEU A 160 -3.96 9.91 -1.21
N GLY A 161 -4.49 8.78 -0.73
CA GLY A 161 -4.01 8.09 0.46
C GLY A 161 -2.85 7.15 0.12
N ARG A 162 -2.97 5.88 0.53
CA ARG A 162 -2.00 4.83 0.19
C ARG A 162 -2.25 4.25 -1.20
N VAL A 163 -1.18 3.79 -1.85
CA VAL A 163 -1.26 3.03 -3.09
C VAL A 163 -1.00 1.55 -2.80
N PHE A 164 -2.00 0.73 -3.09
CA PHE A 164 -1.92 -0.72 -2.96
C PHE A 164 -1.73 -1.37 -4.32
N VAL A 165 -0.72 -2.23 -4.45
CA VAL A 165 -0.62 -3.18 -5.56
C VAL A 165 -1.30 -4.46 -5.12
N ILE A 166 -2.35 -4.86 -5.82
CA ILE A 166 -3.17 -6.03 -5.48
C ILE A 166 -3.00 -7.19 -6.48
N GLY A 167 -1.97 -7.10 -7.32
CA GLY A 167 -1.54 -8.18 -8.21
C GLY A 167 -2.09 -8.10 -9.64
N GLY A 168 -2.03 -9.18 -10.41
CA GLY A 168 -1.43 -10.49 -10.10
C GLY A 168 0.09 -10.52 -10.24
N ALA A 169 0.67 -11.72 -10.35
CA ALA A 169 2.12 -11.98 -10.38
C ALA A 169 2.93 -10.96 -11.20
N GLN A 170 2.55 -10.74 -12.46
CA GLN A 170 3.27 -9.81 -13.34
C GLN A 170 3.30 -8.36 -12.83
N ILE A 171 2.25 -7.91 -12.14
CA ILE A 171 2.18 -6.54 -11.60
C ILE A 171 2.97 -6.46 -10.29
N TYR A 172 2.93 -7.52 -9.47
CA TYR A 172 3.80 -7.61 -8.30
C TYR A 172 5.27 -7.58 -8.68
N ASP A 173 5.68 -8.40 -9.67
CA ASP A 173 7.06 -8.44 -10.17
C ASP A 173 7.49 -7.07 -10.70
N ALA A 174 6.63 -6.43 -11.50
CA ALA A 174 6.90 -5.09 -12.01
C ALA A 174 7.04 -4.05 -10.89
N ALA A 175 6.19 -4.11 -9.85
CA ALA A 175 6.25 -3.19 -8.73
C ALA A 175 7.51 -3.39 -7.87
N LEU A 176 7.90 -4.64 -7.63
CA LEU A 176 9.10 -4.98 -6.86
C LEU A 176 10.40 -4.60 -7.58
N ALA A 177 10.37 -4.49 -8.91
CA ALA A 177 11.49 -4.05 -9.75
C ALA A 177 11.55 -2.52 -9.95
N LEU A 178 10.64 -1.74 -9.34
CA LEU A 178 10.73 -0.29 -9.38
C LEU A 178 11.79 0.23 -8.42
N GLU A 179 12.51 1.23 -8.89
CA GLU A 179 13.53 1.96 -8.14
C GLU A 179 13.14 3.44 -8.01
N PRO A 180 13.62 4.15 -6.96
CA PRO A 180 13.50 5.59 -6.85
C PRO A 180 14.05 6.32 -8.09
N PRO A 181 13.49 7.48 -8.49
CA PRO A 181 12.39 8.20 -7.82
C PRO A 181 10.98 7.70 -8.21
N ALA A 182 10.85 6.70 -9.09
CA ALA A 182 9.55 6.33 -9.67
C ALA A 182 8.54 5.87 -8.61
N ALA A 183 8.93 4.86 -7.82
CA ALA A 183 8.20 4.42 -6.63
C ALA A 183 9.04 3.37 -5.88
N THR A 184 8.69 3.14 -4.62
CA THR A 184 9.31 2.12 -3.78
C THR A 184 8.25 1.26 -3.13
N VAL A 185 8.33 -0.06 -3.33
CA VAL A 185 7.57 -1.02 -2.51
C VAL A 185 8.19 -1.06 -1.11
N ARG A 186 7.63 -0.33 -0.15
CA ARG A 186 8.15 -0.31 1.24
C ARG A 186 7.53 -1.39 2.13
N ARG A 187 6.39 -1.96 1.71
CA ARG A 187 5.59 -2.85 2.56
C ARG A 187 4.92 -3.97 1.78
N VAL A 188 4.80 -5.12 2.43
CA VAL A 188 3.94 -6.23 2.02
C VAL A 188 3.01 -6.60 3.17
N LEU A 189 1.70 -6.55 2.92
CA LEU A 189 0.69 -7.18 3.76
C LEU A 189 0.44 -8.57 3.19
N LEU A 190 0.92 -9.57 3.90
CA LEU A 190 0.87 -10.96 3.48
C LEU A 190 -0.15 -11.69 4.35
N THR A 191 -1.21 -12.21 3.73
CA THR A 191 -1.95 -13.32 4.33
C THR A 191 -1.22 -14.61 3.97
N SER A 192 -0.45 -15.14 4.92
CA SER A 192 0.32 -16.38 4.76
C SER A 192 -0.61 -17.59 4.87
N ILE A 193 -0.94 -18.21 3.74
CA ILE A 193 -1.75 -19.42 3.68
C ILE A 193 -0.87 -20.61 4.06
N LEU A 194 -1.22 -21.25 5.19
CA LEU A 194 -0.48 -22.36 5.78
C LEU A 194 -0.93 -23.72 5.21
N THR A 195 -2.18 -23.79 4.77
CA THR A 195 -2.71 -24.94 4.02
C THR A 195 -2.04 -25.03 2.65
N ASP A 196 -1.65 -26.24 2.25
CA ASP A 196 -1.02 -26.46 0.95
C ASP A 196 -2.06 -26.50 -0.17
N PHE A 197 -1.81 -25.74 -1.23
CA PHE A 197 -2.62 -25.71 -2.44
C PHE A 197 -1.72 -25.83 -3.67
N GLU A 198 -2.20 -26.53 -4.69
CA GLU A 198 -1.57 -26.49 -6.02
C GLU A 198 -1.72 -25.07 -6.60
N CYS A 199 -0.64 -24.55 -7.15
CA CYS A 199 -0.59 -23.21 -7.75
C CYS A 199 0.17 -23.28 -9.07
N ASP A 200 -0.37 -22.63 -10.11
CA ASP A 200 0.31 -22.42 -11.39
C ASP A 200 0.92 -21.01 -11.51
N THR A 201 0.56 -20.13 -10.57
CA THR A 201 0.98 -18.74 -10.52
C THR A 201 1.61 -18.44 -9.18
N THR A 202 2.82 -17.91 -9.19
CA THR A 202 3.63 -17.64 -8.00
C THR A 202 4.14 -16.20 -7.96
N LEU A 203 4.30 -15.66 -6.75
CA LEU A 203 4.99 -14.40 -6.49
C LEU A 203 6.47 -14.69 -6.19
N SER A 204 7.18 -15.19 -7.20
CA SER A 204 8.56 -15.66 -7.05
C SER A 204 9.60 -14.55 -7.07
N SER A 205 9.24 -13.27 -7.22
CA SER A 205 10.18 -12.15 -7.05
C SER A 205 10.31 -11.70 -5.60
N LEU A 206 9.30 -11.96 -4.76
CA LEU A 206 9.33 -11.60 -3.35
C LEU A 206 10.15 -12.63 -2.56
N ARG A 207 11.11 -12.14 -1.77
CA ARG A 207 11.97 -12.94 -0.89
C ARG A 207 11.83 -12.40 0.53
N LEU A 208 11.23 -13.19 1.42
CA LEU A 208 11.00 -12.81 2.82
C LEU A 208 11.84 -13.72 3.74
N GLY A 209 12.44 -13.13 4.79
CA GLY A 209 13.24 -13.86 5.79
C GLY A 209 14.65 -14.27 5.34
N ALA A 210 15.30 -15.15 6.11
CA ALA A 210 16.70 -15.59 5.95
C ALA A 210 17.04 -16.27 4.60
N ALA A 211 16.03 -16.54 3.75
CA ALA A 211 16.23 -16.98 2.37
C ALA A 211 16.75 -15.87 1.43
N ALA A 212 17.03 -14.67 1.96
CA ALA A 212 17.73 -13.59 1.28
C ALA A 212 19.26 -13.79 1.17
N GLU A 213 19.83 -14.83 1.78
CA GLU A 213 21.23 -15.19 1.57
C GLU A 213 21.40 -15.99 0.28
N GLY A 214 21.59 -15.27 -0.82
CA GLY A 214 21.86 -15.89 -2.13
C GLY A 214 21.58 -15.00 -3.33
N GLY A 215 22.27 -13.86 -3.43
CA GLY A 215 22.63 -13.21 -4.69
C GLY A 215 21.51 -12.58 -5.55
N GLY A 216 21.52 -11.25 -5.61
CA GLY A 216 21.19 -10.52 -6.85
C GLY A 216 19.73 -10.07 -7.03
N GLY A 217 19.18 -9.31 -6.08
CA GLY A 217 18.02 -8.46 -6.32
C GLY A 217 18.16 -7.20 -5.46
N GLY A 218 18.27 -6.03 -6.08
CA GLY A 218 18.71 -4.77 -5.47
C GLY A 218 17.78 -4.10 -4.43
N GLY A 219 17.02 -4.88 -3.65
CA GLY A 219 16.13 -4.34 -2.61
C GLY A 219 16.61 -4.69 -1.21
N GLY A 220 16.56 -3.73 -0.28
CA GLY A 220 16.90 -3.93 1.14
C GLY A 220 16.18 -5.13 1.79
N GLU A 221 16.77 -5.63 2.88
CA GLU A 221 16.31 -6.82 3.59
C GLU A 221 14.88 -6.65 4.15
N TRP A 222 13.96 -7.55 3.77
CA TRP A 222 12.60 -7.57 4.30
C TRP A 222 12.57 -8.08 5.74
N ARG A 223 12.01 -7.27 6.65
CA ARG A 223 11.81 -7.64 8.05
C ARG A 223 10.32 -7.76 8.37
N ARG A 224 9.95 -8.81 9.11
CA ARG A 224 8.59 -8.96 9.60
C ARG A 224 8.33 -7.91 10.69
N ALA A 225 7.29 -7.10 10.50
CA ALA A 225 6.89 -6.10 11.48
C ALA A 225 6.20 -6.77 12.68
N PRO A 226 6.38 -6.22 13.90
CA PRO A 226 5.68 -6.70 15.08
C PRO A 226 4.18 -6.39 15.01
N LYS A 227 3.40 -7.09 15.85
CA LYS A 227 1.93 -7.02 15.86
C LYS A 227 1.40 -5.60 16.04
N GLU A 228 1.97 -4.86 16.99
CA GLU A 228 1.58 -3.49 17.31
C GLU A 228 1.79 -2.56 16.12
N ARG A 229 2.87 -2.80 15.36
CA ARG A 229 3.20 -2.05 14.14
C ARG A 229 2.23 -2.38 13.01
N LEU A 230 1.84 -3.64 12.84
CA LEU A 230 0.80 -4.06 11.89
C LEU A 230 -0.55 -3.40 12.22
N ASP A 231 -0.98 -3.46 13.48
CA ASP A 231 -2.27 -2.88 13.91
C ASP A 231 -2.32 -1.37 13.71
N ALA A 232 -1.27 -0.67 14.17
CA ALA A 232 -1.16 0.77 14.02
C ALA A 232 -1.18 1.18 12.54
N TRP A 233 -0.49 0.42 11.69
CA TRP A 233 -0.46 0.71 10.25
C TRP A 233 -1.79 0.39 9.58
N ALA A 234 -2.40 -0.76 9.86
CA ALA A 234 -3.69 -1.17 9.32
C ALA A 234 -4.86 -0.29 9.83
N GLY A 235 -4.67 0.39 10.97
CA GLY A 235 -5.68 1.22 11.61
C GLY A 235 -6.80 0.41 12.27
N GLU A 236 -6.54 -0.86 12.58
CA GLU A 236 -7.45 -1.77 13.29
C GLU A 236 -6.65 -2.86 14.00
N ALA A 237 -7.26 -3.49 15.01
CA ALA A 237 -6.71 -4.69 15.62
C ALA A 237 -6.85 -5.85 14.63
N VAL A 238 -5.73 -6.26 14.02
CA VAL A 238 -5.68 -7.40 13.11
C VAL A 238 -5.68 -8.70 13.94
N PRO A 239 -6.42 -9.75 13.56
CA PRO A 239 -6.38 -11.02 14.27
C PRO A 239 -4.94 -11.56 14.39
N GLU A 240 -4.54 -11.92 15.60
CA GLU A 240 -3.20 -12.43 15.88
C GLU A 240 -3.13 -13.95 15.70
N GLY A 241 -1.97 -14.44 15.23
CA GLY A 241 -1.71 -15.85 15.07
C GLY A 241 -2.53 -16.52 13.98
N VAL A 242 -2.57 -17.84 14.02
CA VAL A 242 -3.23 -18.67 13.00
C VAL A 242 -4.74 -18.54 13.09
N GLN A 243 -5.35 -18.17 11.98
CA GLN A 243 -6.77 -18.18 11.74
C GLN A 243 -7.13 -19.44 10.96
N GLU A 244 -8.32 -20.00 11.20
CA GLU A 244 -8.88 -21.06 10.38
C GLU A 244 -10.24 -20.68 9.83
N GLU A 245 -10.43 -20.83 8.53
CA GLU A 245 -11.69 -20.54 7.85
C GLU A 245 -11.87 -21.49 6.66
N ASN A 246 -13.05 -22.13 6.57
CA ASN A 246 -13.39 -23.03 5.48
C ASN A 246 -12.31 -24.11 5.19
N GLY A 247 -11.72 -24.68 6.25
CA GLY A 247 -10.66 -25.69 6.15
C GLY A 247 -9.29 -25.15 5.70
N THR A 248 -9.14 -23.83 5.61
CA THR A 248 -7.88 -23.16 5.28
C THR A 248 -7.33 -22.44 6.50
N SER A 249 -6.09 -22.74 6.87
CA SER A 249 -5.37 -22.08 7.96
C SER A 249 -4.47 -20.98 7.38
N TYR A 250 -4.48 -19.79 7.96
CA TYR A 250 -3.70 -18.64 7.49
C TYR A 250 -3.29 -17.68 8.61
N GLU A 251 -2.28 -16.85 8.38
CA GLU A 251 -1.83 -15.83 9.32
C GLU A 251 -1.66 -14.47 8.62
N PHE A 252 -2.16 -13.40 9.24
CA PHE A 252 -1.91 -12.04 8.76
C PHE A 252 -0.52 -11.56 9.18
N GLN A 253 0.25 -11.06 8.23
CA GLN A 253 1.61 -10.59 8.43
C GLN A 253 1.82 -9.24 7.73
N MET A 254 2.73 -8.44 8.27
CA MET A 254 3.27 -7.27 7.59
C MET A 254 4.77 -7.39 7.53
N TRP A 255 5.33 -7.10 6.36
CA TRP A 255 6.76 -7.06 6.11
C TRP A 255 7.11 -5.65 5.63
N GLU A 256 8.20 -5.11 6.14
CA GLU A 256 8.72 -3.78 5.77
C GLU A 256 10.17 -3.93 5.32
N ARG A 257 10.61 -3.10 4.38
CA ARG A 257 12.03 -2.95 4.03
C ARG A 257 12.43 -1.50 4.19
N GLU A 258 13.63 -1.28 4.73
CA GLU A 258 14.28 0.02 4.66
C GLU A 258 14.94 0.13 3.28
N VAL A 259 14.71 1.24 2.61
CA VAL A 259 15.45 1.57 1.38
C VAL A 259 16.50 2.57 1.80
N ALA A 260 17.76 2.23 1.57
CA ALA A 260 18.87 3.13 1.84
C ALA A 260 18.62 4.43 1.07
N GLU A 261 18.70 5.57 1.77
CA GLU A 261 18.63 6.88 1.13
C GLU A 261 19.78 6.95 0.10
N ALA A 262 19.46 7.39 -1.12
CA ALA A 262 20.46 7.60 -2.15
C ALA A 262 21.39 8.74 -1.69
N THR A 263 22.62 8.40 -1.31
CA THR A 263 23.68 9.34 -0.92
C THR A 263 24.12 10.21 -2.09
#